data_AF-A0A3S3P9P3-F1
#
_entry.id   AF-A0A3S3P9P3-F1
#
_cell.length_a   1.000
_cell.length_b   1.000
_cell.length_c   1.000
_cell.angle_alpha   90.00
_cell.angle_beta   90.00
_cell.angle_gamma   90.00
#
_symmetry.space_group_name_H-M   'P 1'
#
loop_
_entity.id
_entity.type
_entity.pdbx_description
1 polymer ?
#
loop_
_entity_poly.entity_id
_entity_poly.type
_entity_poly.pdbx_seq_one_letter_code
_entity_poly.pdbx_strand_id
1 'polypeptide(L)'
;LKIDNKEYGLSCILTNKNGGSKYMIIDKAYAGKVYIDLFGRHEIPITLDQNGGAEFYVNDGSVSVWVDKEIVSKIDQMNFQN
;
A
#
# COMPACT_ATOMS: atom_id res chain seq x y z
N LEU A 1 -1.11 -5.25 -9.58
CA LEU A 1 -2.57 -5.46 -9.63
C LEU A 1 -3.11 -4.76 -10.88
N LYS A 2 -4.02 -5.36 -11.66
CA LYS A 2 -4.54 -4.76 -12.89
C LYS A 2 -6.05 -4.56 -12.79
N ILE A 3 -6.52 -3.32 -12.90
CA ILE A 3 -7.94 -2.93 -12.86
C ILE A 3 -8.18 -1.95 -14.01
N ASP A 4 -9.23 -2.17 -14.82
CA ASP A 4 -9.56 -1.36 -16.00
C ASP A 4 -8.37 -1.14 -16.96
N ASN A 5 -7.64 -2.23 -17.22
CA ASN A 5 -6.43 -2.24 -18.03
C ASN A 5 -5.25 -1.37 -17.52
N LYS A 6 -5.37 -0.79 -16.32
CA LYS A 6 -4.31 -0.04 -15.64
C LYS A 6 -3.59 -0.92 -14.62
N GLU A 7 -2.27 -0.84 -14.63
CA GLU A 7 -1.43 -1.47 -13.61
C GLU A 7 -1.30 -0.60 -12.38
N TYR A 8 -1.18 -1.27 -11.24
CA TYR A 8 -1.03 -0.67 -9.95
C TYR A 8 -0.01 -1.43 -9.12
N GLY A 9 0.89 -0.68 -8.48
CA GLY A 9 1.91 -1.21 -7.57
C GLY A 9 1.39 -1.37 -6.15
N LEU A 10 1.94 -2.37 -5.44
CA LEU A 10 1.71 -2.59 -4.01
C LEU A 10 3.05 -2.75 -3.30
N SER A 11 3.05 -2.55 -1.99
CA SER A 11 4.16 -2.91 -1.11
C SER A 11 3.75 -4.04 -0.17
N CYS A 12 4.63 -5.01 0.03
CA CYS A 12 4.41 -6.09 0.99
C CYS A 12 5.64 -6.20 1.89
N ILE A 13 5.41 -6.17 3.19
CA ILE A 13 6.47 -6.30 4.20
C ILE A 13 6.00 -7.29 5.26
N LEU A 14 6.90 -8.18 5.68
CA LEU A 14 6.60 -9.24 6.64
C LEU A 14 7.75 -9.44 7.63
N THR A 15 7.40 -9.85 8.85
CA THR A 15 8.36 -10.23 9.88
C THR A 15 7.94 -11.53 10.56
N ASN A 16 8.90 -12.27 11.09
CA ASN A 16 8.64 -13.49 11.87
C ASN A 16 8.59 -13.21 13.39
N LYS A 17 9.23 -12.12 13.86
CA LYS A 17 9.34 -11.84 15.30
C LYS A 17 9.05 -10.39 15.61
N ASN A 18 10.02 -9.51 15.36
CA ASN A 18 9.87 -8.09 15.67
C ASN A 18 9.43 -7.35 14.41
N GLY A 19 8.46 -6.48 14.57
CA GLY A 19 8.02 -5.51 13.59
C GLY A 19 9.09 -4.47 13.30
N GLY A 20 8.73 -3.52 12.46
CA GLY A 20 9.62 -2.46 12.05
C GLY A 20 9.16 -1.84 10.76
N SER A 21 10.12 -1.32 10.01
CA SER A 21 9.84 -0.66 8.76
C SER A 21 10.97 -0.82 7.76
N LYS A 22 10.65 -0.57 6.49
CA LYS A 22 11.63 -0.51 5.41
C LYS A 22 11.22 0.54 4.39
N TYR A 23 12.16 1.43 4.06
CA TYR A 23 12.05 2.27 2.88
C TYR A 23 12.11 1.42 1.61
N MET A 24 11.09 1.53 0.76
CA MET A 24 11.01 0.84 -0.53
C MET A 24 10.49 1.79 -1.61
N ILE A 25 10.97 1.62 -2.83
CA ILE A 25 10.46 2.34 -4.01
C ILE A 25 9.49 1.43 -4.74
N ILE A 26 8.27 1.92 -5.01
CA ILE A 26 7.28 1.22 -5.82
C ILE A 26 7.54 1.50 -7.29
N ASP A 27 7.41 2.77 -7.67
CA ASP A 27 7.72 3.30 -8.99
C ASP A 27 7.69 4.83 -8.90
N LYS A 28 8.63 5.51 -9.55
CA LYS A 28 8.66 6.99 -9.61
C LYS A 28 7.37 7.59 -10.16
N ALA A 29 6.67 6.88 -11.05
CA ALA A 29 5.37 7.29 -11.58
C ALA A 29 4.27 7.40 -10.51
N TYR A 30 4.48 6.83 -9.31
CA TYR A 30 3.56 6.90 -8.18
C TYR A 30 3.95 7.96 -7.14
N ALA A 31 4.90 8.86 -7.43
CA ALA A 31 5.23 9.96 -6.52
C ALA A 31 3.98 10.76 -6.10
N GLY A 32 3.88 11.07 -4.80
CA GLY A 32 2.74 11.79 -4.20
C GLY A 32 1.48 10.96 -3.98
N LYS A 33 1.46 9.67 -4.38
CA LYS A 33 0.33 8.76 -4.10
C LYS A 33 0.25 8.43 -2.62
N VAL A 34 -0.98 8.21 -2.14
CA VAL A 34 -1.27 7.84 -0.76
C VAL A 34 -1.54 6.34 -0.67
N TYR A 35 -0.80 5.65 0.19
CA TYR A 35 -0.92 4.22 0.43
C TYR A 35 -1.52 3.96 1.82
N ILE A 36 -2.36 2.92 1.91
CA ILE A 36 -3.01 2.47 3.14
C ILE A 36 -2.72 0.98 3.37
N ASP A 37 -2.68 0.56 4.64
CA ASP A 37 -2.58 -0.85 4.99
C ASP A 37 -3.93 -1.55 4.75
N LEU A 38 -3.91 -2.56 3.88
CA LEU A 38 -5.09 -3.32 3.48
C LEU A 38 -5.74 -4.07 4.65
N PHE A 39 -4.96 -4.42 5.68
CA PHE A 39 -5.48 -5.12 6.85
C PHE A 39 -5.94 -4.19 7.97
N GLY A 40 -5.81 -2.87 7.81
CA GLY A 40 -6.25 -1.87 8.79
C GLY A 40 -5.49 -1.90 10.11
N ARG A 41 -4.29 -2.51 10.17
CA ARG A 41 -3.46 -2.55 11.38
C ARG A 41 -2.67 -1.26 11.58
N HIS A 42 -2.41 -0.55 10.48
CA HIS A 42 -1.83 0.79 10.49
C HIS A 42 -2.86 1.81 10.00
N GLU A 43 -3.40 2.60 10.92
CA GLU A 43 -4.46 3.58 10.62
C GLU A 43 -3.94 4.82 9.90
N ILE A 44 -2.65 5.12 10.02
CA ILE A 44 -2.02 6.30 9.43
C ILE A 44 -1.59 5.97 7.99
N PRO A 45 -2.16 6.63 6.97
CA PRO A 45 -1.71 6.49 5.59
C PRO A 45 -0.30 7.04 5.40
N ILE A 46 0.43 6.50 4.42
CA ILE A 46 1.74 7.00 4.02
C ILE A 46 1.65 7.66 2.65
N THR A 47 2.45 8.70 2.41
CA THR A 47 2.54 9.36 1.10
C THR A 47 3.89 9.04 0.48
N LEU A 48 3.89 8.63 -0.78
CA LEU A 48 5.12 8.36 -1.52
C LEU A 48 5.85 9.67 -1.84
N ASP A 49 7.15 9.67 -1.63
CA ASP A 49 8.03 10.78 -1.95
C ASP A 49 8.24 10.96 -3.47
N GLN A 50 9.12 11.89 -3.85
CA GLN A 50 9.43 12.21 -5.24
C GLN A 50 10.06 11.05 -6.05
N ASN A 51 10.57 10.02 -5.38
CA ASN A 51 11.10 8.82 -6.01
C ASN A 51 10.03 7.73 -6.14
N GLY A 52 8.81 7.96 -5.64
CA GLY A 52 7.76 6.95 -5.59
C GLY A 52 8.01 5.91 -4.50
N GLY A 53 8.71 6.29 -3.43
CA GLY A 53 8.99 5.43 -2.28
C GLY A 53 8.50 6.02 -0.96
N ALA A 54 8.43 5.19 0.06
CA ALA A 54 8.11 5.59 1.43
C ALA A 54 8.64 4.57 2.42
N GLU A 55 8.62 4.93 3.71
CA GLU A 55 8.85 3.99 4.81
C GLU A 55 7.57 3.17 5.04
N PHE A 56 7.63 1.85 4.80
CA PHE A 56 6.48 0.94 4.99
C PHE A 56 6.62 0.17 6.29
N TYR A 57 5.57 0.11 7.08
CA TYR A 57 5.57 -0.47 8.43
C TYR A 57 4.93 -1.86 8.47
N VAL A 58 5.36 -2.65 9.46
CA VAL A 58 4.81 -3.98 9.77
C VAL A 58 4.88 -4.25 11.27
N ASN A 59 3.85 -4.90 11.80
CA ASN A 59 3.82 -5.31 13.21
C ASN A 59 4.62 -6.60 13.45
N ASP A 60 4.84 -6.92 14.72
CA ASP A 60 5.50 -8.15 15.19
C ASP A 60 4.86 -9.41 14.59
N GLY A 61 5.69 -10.30 14.05
CA GLY A 61 5.28 -11.62 13.56
C GLY A 61 4.18 -11.60 12.51
N SER A 62 4.10 -10.53 11.71
CA SER A 62 2.95 -10.27 10.82
C SER A 62 3.36 -9.91 9.40
N VAL A 63 2.35 -9.69 8.56
CA VAL A 63 2.46 -9.14 7.22
C VAL A 63 1.57 -7.90 7.10
N SER A 64 2.10 -6.85 6.48
CA SER A 64 1.38 -5.66 6.08
C SER A 64 1.45 -5.50 4.57
N VAL A 65 0.30 -5.23 3.96
CA VAL A 65 0.17 -5.04 2.51
C VAL A 65 -0.35 -3.64 2.29
N TRP A 66 0.47 -2.80 1.67
CA TRP A 66 0.15 -1.40 1.42
C TRP A 66 -0.28 -1.22 -0.04
N VAL A 67 -1.43 -0.58 -0.23
CA VAL A 67 -2.05 -0.36 -1.54
C VAL A 67 -2.43 1.10 -1.73
N ASP A 68 -2.42 1.56 -2.98
CA ASP A 68 -2.90 2.90 -3.34
C ASP A 68 -4.37 3.08 -2.90
N LYS A 69 -4.63 4.12 -2.11
CA LYS A 69 -5.97 4.46 -1.61
C LYS A 69 -7.00 4.60 -2.73
N GLU A 70 -6.59 5.11 -3.89
CA GLU A 70 -7.48 5.28 -5.05
C GLU A 70 -8.04 3.94 -5.54
N ILE A 71 -7.24 2.87 -5.47
CA ILE A 71 -7.67 1.53 -5.88
C ILE A 71 -8.72 0.98 -4.93
N VAL A 72 -8.51 1.14 -3.63
CA VAL A 72 -9.44 0.61 -2.62
C VAL A 72 -10.81 1.25 -2.82
N SER A 73 -10.86 2.58 -3.01
CA SER A 73 -12.11 3.27 -3.32
C SER A 73 -12.78 2.79 -4.62
N LYS A 74 -11.99 2.44 -5.66
CA LYS A 74 -12.53 1.88 -6.91
C LYS A 74 -13.11 0.48 -6.72
N ILE A 75 -12.40 -0.39 -5.98
CA ILE A 75 -12.86 -1.76 -5.69
C ILE A 75 -14.16 -1.71 -4.88
N ASP A 76 -14.23 -0.85 -3.86
CA ASP A 76 -15.44 -0.68 -3.06
C ASP A 76 -16.63 -0.27 -3.94
N GLN A 77 -16.45 0.72 -4.80
CA GLN A 77 -17.49 1.16 -5.75
C GLN A 77 -17.96 0.05 -6.69
N MET A 78 -17.04 -0.79 -7.20
CA MET A 78 -17.39 -1.94 -8.05
C MET A 78 -18.20 -2.99 -7.28
N ASN A 79 -17.87 -3.23 -6.01
CA ASN A 79 -18.59 -4.21 -5.18
C ASN A 79 -20.01 -3.79 -4.83
N PHE A 80 -20.30 -2.48 -4.73
CA PHE A 80 -21.65 -1.97 -4.47
C PHE A 80 -22.55 -1.89 -5.71
N GLN A 81 -22.00 -2.11 -6.91
CA GLN A 81 -22.76 -2.14 -8.17
C GLN A 81 -23.19 -3.55 -8.61
N ASN A 82 -22.71 -4.59 -7.92
CA ASN A 82 -23.05 -6.00 -8.17
C ASN A 82 -23.98 -6.55 -7.08
#